data_AF-A0A7Y1UQ89-F1
#
_entry.id   AF-A0A7Y1UQ89-F1
#
_cell.length_a   1.000
_cell.length_b   1.000
_cell.length_c   1.000
_cell.angle_alpha   90.00
_cell.angle_beta   90.00
_cell.angle_gamma   90.00
#
_symmetry.space_group_name_H-M   'P 1'
#
loop_
_entity.id
_entity.type
_entity.pdbx_description
1 polymer ?
#
loop_
_entity_poly.entity_id
_entity_poly.type
_entity_poly.pdbx_seq_one_letter_code
_entity_poly.pdbx_strand_id
1 'polypeptide(L)'
;MHIHELKGDGKDRGDAPYARIEVHIRTGDDRNLRAVVVTGRFSGGYSGLVSASTNARGKVTFESGLVTGDSVTFTVTNLVHSDYAYAPEDNRQGPSVTVEVD
;
A
#
# COMPACT_ATOMS: atom_id res chain seq x y z
N MET A 1 -1.71 -9.14 -12.98
CA MET A 1 -1.21 -8.97 -11.59
C MET A 1 -2.31 -8.34 -10.77
N HIS A 2 -2.37 -8.62 -9.48
CA HIS A 2 -3.43 -8.12 -8.60
C HIS A 2 -2.91 -7.78 -7.21
N ILE A 3 -3.66 -6.97 -6.46
CA ILE A 3 -3.45 -6.73 -5.04
C ILE A 3 -3.93 -7.97 -4.29
N HIS A 4 -2.98 -8.76 -3.79
CA HIS A 4 -3.27 -9.95 -3.02
C HIS A 4 -3.60 -9.60 -1.57
N GLU A 5 -2.89 -8.61 -1.02
CA GLU A 5 -3.08 -8.13 0.34
C GLU A 5 -2.71 -6.65 0.44
N LEU A 6 -3.50 -5.90 1.18
CA LEU A 6 -3.28 -4.50 1.54
C LEU A 6 -3.59 -4.36 3.03
N LYS A 7 -2.54 -4.21 3.83
CA LYS A 7 -2.64 -4.04 5.27
C LYS A 7 -2.14 -2.68 5.69
N GLY A 8 -2.78 -2.12 6.70
CA GLY A 8 -2.33 -0.90 7.36
C GLY A 8 -2.27 -1.11 8.85
N ASP A 9 -1.25 -0.53 9.48
CA ASP A 9 -1.02 -0.57 10.92
C ASP A 9 -0.62 0.82 11.43
N GLY A 10 -1.30 1.29 12.48
CA GLY A 10 -0.93 2.49 13.21
C GLY A 10 0.33 2.25 14.02
N LYS A 11 1.22 3.24 14.07
CA LYS A 11 2.51 3.18 14.74
C LYS A 11 2.88 4.53 15.34
N ASP A 12 3.70 4.48 16.38
CA ASP A 12 4.21 5.67 17.03
C ASP A 12 5.74 5.71 16.97
N ARG A 13 6.28 6.91 16.74
CA ARG A 13 7.71 7.20 16.90
C ARG A 13 7.89 8.26 17.98
N GLY A 14 7.86 7.83 19.24
CA GLY A 14 7.65 8.76 20.36
C GLY A 14 6.19 9.22 20.36
N ASP A 15 5.95 10.52 20.45
CA ASP A 15 4.59 11.11 20.42
C ASP A 15 4.10 11.43 18.98
N ALA A 16 4.73 10.81 17.97
CA ALA A 16 4.45 11.08 16.56
C ALA A 16 3.75 9.86 15.92
N PRO A 17 2.40 9.83 15.90
CA PRO A 17 1.64 8.78 15.23
C PRO A 17 1.82 8.82 13.72
N TYR A 18 1.93 7.66 13.10
CA TYR A 18 2.03 7.46 11.67
C TYR A 18 1.42 6.11 11.26
N ALA A 19 1.02 5.99 9.99
CA ALA A 19 0.57 4.73 9.43
C ALA A 19 1.68 4.05 8.65
N ARG A 20 1.81 2.74 8.86
CA ARG A 20 2.60 1.84 8.03
C ARG A 20 1.65 1.01 7.17
N ILE A 21 1.92 0.95 5.87
CA ILE A 21 1.11 0.22 4.90
C ILE A 21 1.96 -0.85 4.23
N GLU A 22 1.49 -2.09 4.21
CA GLU A 22 2.10 -3.18 3.45
C GLU A 22 1.19 -3.57 2.28
N VAL A 23 1.75 -3.57 1.07
CA VAL A 23 1.07 -4.02 -0.15
C VAL A 23 1.77 -5.26 -0.68
N HIS A 24 1.01 -6.33 -0.89
CA HIS A 24 1.50 -7.58 -1.51
C HIS A 24 0.87 -7.75 -2.89
N ILE A 25 1.71 -7.76 -3.92
CA ILE A 25 1.30 -7.97 -5.30
C ILE A 25 1.68 -9.38 -5.76
N ARG A 26 0.75 -10.03 -6.45
CA ARG A 26 0.96 -11.35 -7.06
C ARG A 26 0.51 -11.40 -8.53
N THR A 27 0.98 -12.41 -9.23
CA THR A 27 0.46 -12.84 -10.53
C THR A 27 -0.90 -13.51 -10.36
N GLY A 28 -1.62 -13.74 -11.48
CA GLY A 28 -2.92 -14.44 -11.44
C GLY A 28 -2.84 -15.90 -10.94
N ASP A 29 -1.67 -16.53 -11.02
CA ASP A 29 -1.37 -17.87 -10.49
C ASP A 29 -0.71 -17.83 -9.09
N ASP A 30 -0.92 -16.75 -8.33
CA ASP A 30 -0.48 -16.60 -6.93
C ASP A 30 1.03 -16.64 -6.68
N ARG A 31 1.87 -16.35 -7.68
CA ARG A 31 3.30 -16.16 -7.48
C ARG A 31 3.62 -14.74 -7.04
N ASN A 32 4.62 -14.60 -6.17
CA ASN A 32 5.13 -13.30 -5.73
C ASN A 32 5.69 -12.52 -6.91
N LEU A 33 5.30 -11.25 -7.05
CA LEU A 33 5.75 -10.43 -8.16
C LEU A 33 6.64 -9.27 -7.69
N ARG A 34 7.94 -9.40 -7.96
CA ARG A 34 8.96 -8.37 -7.66
C ARG A 34 8.93 -7.24 -8.69
N ALA A 35 9.57 -6.11 -8.37
CA ALA A 35 9.77 -4.99 -9.28
C ALA A 35 8.47 -4.38 -9.85
N VAL A 36 7.33 -4.61 -9.19
CA VAL A 36 6.08 -3.90 -9.50
C VAL A 36 6.19 -2.51 -8.90
N VAL A 37 6.12 -1.48 -9.72
CA VAL A 37 6.01 -0.10 -9.24
C VAL A 37 4.58 0.10 -8.74
N VAL A 38 4.45 0.29 -7.43
CA VAL A 38 3.19 0.59 -6.76
C VAL A 38 3.14 2.09 -6.53
N THR A 39 2.06 2.74 -6.97
CA THR A 39 1.79 4.14 -6.64
C THR A 39 0.59 4.19 -5.72
N GLY A 40 0.72 4.89 -4.60
CA GLY A 40 -0.35 5.04 -3.62
C GLY A 40 -0.49 6.47 -3.13
N ARG A 41 -1.69 6.81 -2.67
CA ARG A 41 -2.04 8.12 -2.14
C ARG A 41 -2.53 7.97 -0.71
N PHE A 42 -1.95 8.72 0.20
CA PHE A 42 -2.50 8.97 1.52
C PHE A 42 -3.50 10.13 1.49
N SER A 43 -4.54 10.04 2.31
CA SER A 43 -5.54 11.10 2.56
C SER A 43 -6.08 11.01 3.99
N GLY A 44 -6.63 12.11 4.52
CA GLY A 44 -7.09 12.20 5.92
C GLY A 44 -6.07 12.95 6.77
N GLY A 45 -5.74 12.43 7.96
CA GLY A 45 -4.79 13.06 8.88
C GLY A 45 -3.35 13.18 8.35
N TYR A 46 -3.02 12.48 7.26
CA TYR A 46 -1.86 12.77 6.42
C TYR A 46 -2.26 12.69 4.94
N SER A 47 -1.64 13.51 4.09
CA SER A 47 -1.88 13.49 2.65
C SER A 47 -0.56 13.52 1.88
N GLY A 48 -0.44 12.66 0.88
CA GLY A 48 0.77 12.56 0.07
C GLY A 48 0.68 11.49 -1.01
N LEU A 49 1.47 11.64 -2.07
CA LEU A 49 1.64 10.61 -3.09
C LEU A 49 2.99 9.93 -2.89
N VAL A 50 3.00 8.60 -2.92
CA VAL A 50 4.21 7.79 -2.75
C VAL A 50 4.29 6.74 -3.85
N SER A 51 5.52 6.35 -4.19
CA SER A 51 5.76 5.25 -5.10
C SER A 51 7.02 4.48 -4.72
N ALA A 52 6.94 3.16 -4.81
CA ALA A 52 8.07 2.26 -4.56
C ALA A 52 7.83 0.93 -5.27
N SER A 53 8.91 0.15 -5.43
CA SER A 53 8.85 -1.16 -6.09
C SER A 53 8.74 -2.31 -5.09
N THR A 54 7.99 -3.35 -5.45
CA THR A 54 7.94 -4.59 -4.67
C THR A 54 9.28 -5.32 -4.64
N ASN A 55 9.62 -5.89 -3.48
CA ASN A 55 10.80 -6.74 -3.30
C ASN A 55 10.58 -8.17 -3.85
N ALA A 56 11.56 -9.06 -3.67
CA ALA A 56 11.49 -10.45 -4.12
C ALA A 56 10.30 -11.27 -3.56
N ARG A 57 9.69 -10.82 -2.45
CA ARG A 57 8.48 -11.42 -1.86
C ARG A 57 7.19 -10.83 -2.42
N GLY A 58 7.27 -9.93 -3.39
CA GLY A 58 6.13 -9.21 -3.94
C GLY A 58 5.58 -8.14 -3.02
N LYS A 59 6.34 -7.74 -1.99
CA LYS A 59 5.89 -6.80 -0.97
C LYS A 59 6.55 -5.43 -1.12
N VAL A 60 5.80 -4.39 -0.84
CA VAL A 60 6.29 -3.02 -0.65
C VAL A 60 5.68 -2.43 0.61
N THR A 61 6.43 -1.61 1.32
CA THR A 61 5.97 -0.91 2.52
C THR A 61 6.04 0.59 2.30
N PHE A 62 4.98 1.29 2.68
CA PHE A 62 4.92 2.75 2.73
C PHE A 62 4.72 3.19 4.18
N GLU A 63 5.32 4.32 4.55
CA GLU A 63 5.02 5.00 5.80
C GLU A 63 4.44 6.38 5.46
N SER A 64 3.41 6.80 6.19
CA SER A 64 2.95 8.17 6.14
C SER A 64 3.96 9.10 6.84
N GLY A 65 3.75 10.42 6.68
CA GLY A 65 4.28 11.37 7.66
C GLY A 65 3.53 11.29 8.99
N LEU A 66 3.81 12.26 9.88
CA LEU A 66 3.01 12.50 11.08
C LEU A 66 1.54 12.64 10.70
N VAL A 67 0.68 11.89 11.37
CA VAL A 67 -0.77 11.95 11.18
C VAL A 67 -1.34 12.96 12.18
N THR A 68 -1.94 14.03 11.66
CA THR A 68 -2.66 15.01 12.45
C THR A 68 -4.15 14.68 12.38
N GLY A 69 -4.64 13.85 13.29
CA GLY A 69 -6.03 13.36 13.36
C GLY A 69 -6.11 11.88 13.67
N ASP A 70 -7.33 11.34 13.77
CA ASP A 70 -7.56 9.99 14.30
C ASP A 70 -7.28 8.87 13.28
N SER A 71 -7.18 9.22 11.99
CA SER A 71 -6.95 8.22 10.94
C SER A 71 -6.35 8.77 9.66
N VAL A 72 -5.79 7.86 8.88
CA VAL A 72 -5.33 8.09 7.51
C VAL A 72 -5.76 6.92 6.61
N THR A 73 -6.22 7.25 5.41
CA THR A 73 -6.53 6.27 4.37
C THR A 73 -5.40 6.24 3.36
N PHE A 74 -4.97 5.03 2.99
CA PHE A 74 -4.08 4.80 1.86
C PHE A 74 -4.84 4.11 0.73
N THR A 75 -4.68 4.60 -0.49
CA THR A 75 -5.26 4.02 -1.70
C THR A 75 -4.16 3.74 -2.73
N VAL A 76 -4.05 2.50 -3.18
CA VAL A 76 -3.27 2.14 -4.37
C VAL A 76 -3.98 2.72 -5.60
N THR A 77 -3.27 3.56 -6.34
CA THR A 77 -3.82 4.28 -7.50
C THR A 77 -3.30 3.74 -8.82
N ASN A 78 -2.13 3.10 -8.83
CA ASN A 78 -1.56 2.52 -10.04
C ASN A 78 -0.58 1.39 -9.70
N LEU A 79 -0.54 0.36 -10.56
CA LEU A 79 0.42 -0.73 -10.54
C LEU A 79 1.04 -0.87 -11.92
N VAL A 80 2.37 -0.81 -12.01
CA VAL A 80 3.11 -0.93 -13.28
C VAL A 80 4.16 -2.03 -13.19
N HIS A 81 4.21 -2.91 -14.18
CA HIS A 81 5.23 -3.92 -14.38
C HIS A 81 5.44 -4.14 -15.88
N SER A 82 6.65 -4.49 -16.32
CA SER A 82 6.99 -4.71 -17.73
C SER A 82 6.18 -5.83 -18.39
N ASP A 83 6.08 -6.95 -17.68
CA ASP A 83 5.55 -8.21 -18.25
C ASP A 83 4.12 -8.56 -17.80
N TYR A 84 3.52 -7.76 -16.90
CA TYR A 84 2.23 -8.08 -16.31
C TYR A 84 1.31 -6.86 -16.28
N ALA A 85 0.14 -6.99 -16.88
CA ALA A 85 -0.92 -5.99 -16.79
C ALA A 85 -1.64 -6.08 -15.43
N TYR A 86 -2.08 -4.93 -14.91
CA TYR A 86 -2.92 -4.88 -13.71
C TYR A 86 -4.35 -5.33 -14.05
N ALA A 87 -4.87 -6.30 -13.29
CA ALA A 87 -6.24 -6.80 -13.37
C ALA A 87 -6.94 -6.51 -12.04
N PRO A 88 -7.61 -5.35 -11.89
CA PRO A 88 -8.23 -4.95 -10.62
C PRO A 88 -9.38 -5.88 -10.18
N GLU A 89 -10.03 -6.56 -11.11
CA GLU A 89 -11.07 -7.58 -10.86
C GLU A 89 -10.54 -8.82 -10.11
N ASP A 90 -9.23 -9.07 -10.19
CA ASP A 90 -8.56 -10.17 -9.50
C ASP A 90 -8.08 -9.80 -8.08
N ASN A 91 -8.29 -8.55 -7.64
CA ASN A 91 -7.85 -8.13 -6.32
C ASN A 91 -8.58 -8.93 -5.22
N ARG A 92 -7.81 -9.48 -4.27
CA ARG A 92 -8.38 -10.19 -3.12
C ARG A 92 -8.80 -9.27 -1.99
N GLN A 93 -8.24 -8.07 -1.96
CA GLN A 93 -8.62 -6.99 -1.06
C GLN A 93 -8.82 -5.72 -1.88
N GLY A 94 -9.65 -4.81 -1.39
CA GLY A 94 -9.85 -3.52 -2.04
C GLY A 94 -8.53 -2.74 -2.19
N PRO A 95 -8.50 -1.71 -3.07
CA PRO A 95 -7.30 -0.91 -3.29
C PRO A 95 -7.02 0.08 -2.16
N SER A 96 -7.85 0.12 -1.12
CA SER A 96 -7.76 1.08 -0.03
C SER A 96 -7.81 0.42 1.34
N VAL A 97 -7.09 1.00 2.29
CA VAL A 97 -7.16 0.67 3.72
C VAL A 97 -7.16 1.96 4.54
N THR A 98 -7.99 2.01 5.59
CA THR A 98 -7.96 3.08 6.58
C THR A 98 -7.28 2.58 7.83
N VAL A 99 -6.36 3.37 8.35
CA VAL A 99 -5.59 3.12 9.55
C VAL A 99 -5.98 4.15 10.59
N GLU A 100 -6.49 3.70 11.71
CA GLU A 100 -6.66 4.51 12.91
C GLU A 100 -5.31 4.62 13.63
N VAL A 101 -5.03 5.80 14.18
CA VAL A 101 -3.84 6.07 14.98
C VAL A 101 -4.32 6.71 16.29
N ASP A 102 -3.89 6.13 17.42
CA ASP A 102 -4.25 6.55 18.77
C ASP A 102 -3.16 7.43 19.40
#